data_AF-A0A1Q6RVA4-F1
#
_entry.id   AF-A0A1Q6RVA4-F1
#
_cell.length_a   1.000
_cell.length_b   1.000
_cell.length_c   1.000
_cell.angle_alpha   90.00
_cell.angle_beta   90.00
_cell.angle_gamma   90.00
#
_symmetry.space_group_name_H-M   'P 1'
#
loop_
_entity.id
_entity.type
_entity.pdbx_description
1 polymer ?
#
loop_
_entity_poly.entity_id
_entity_poly.type
_entity_poly.pdbx_seq_one_letter_code
_entity_poly.pdbx_strand_id
1 'polypeptide(L)'
;MDNLTKIVRDEISRQYRSVRQFAFAVGVPLSTINSALHNGVGGSSFDTVVQMCQVLGIKALSDDAAFYLTDDTEQLLTQYAALDDYGRHTVASVMEVEYKRCCGKDEK
;
A
#
# COMPACT_ATOMS: atom_id res chain seq x y z
N MET A 1 -3.03 -15.49 -11.47
CA MET A 1 -2.67 -14.72 -10.26
C MET A 1 -3.42 -13.42 -10.29
N ASP A 2 -4.24 -13.20 -9.29
CA ASP A 2 -5.00 -11.98 -9.04
C ASP A 2 -4.08 -10.78 -8.73
N ASN A 3 -4.55 -9.57 -9.08
CA ASN A 3 -3.79 -8.33 -8.92
C ASN A 3 -3.40 -8.08 -7.45
N LEU A 4 -4.33 -8.37 -6.54
CA LEU A 4 -4.13 -8.23 -5.09
C LEU A 4 -2.96 -9.09 -4.60
N THR A 5 -2.87 -10.35 -5.02
CA THR A 5 -1.75 -11.24 -4.66
C THR A 5 -0.39 -10.72 -5.13
N LYS A 6 -0.32 -10.07 -6.29
CA LYS A 6 0.93 -9.47 -6.78
C LYS A 6 1.35 -8.31 -5.87
N ILE A 7 0.44 -7.37 -5.64
CA ILE A 7 0.68 -6.20 -4.79
C ILE A 7 1.10 -6.63 -3.38
N VAL A 8 0.39 -7.58 -2.78
CA VAL A 8 0.71 -8.11 -1.45
C VAL A 8 2.10 -8.73 -1.42
N ARG A 9 2.48 -9.50 -2.45
CA ARG A 9 3.81 -10.13 -2.52
C ARG A 9 4.95 -9.13 -2.68
N ASP A 10 4.74 -8.11 -3.51
CA ASP A 10 5.72 -7.05 -3.73
C ASP A 10 5.91 -6.22 -2.46
N GLU A 11 4.82 -5.89 -1.77
CA GLU A 11 4.85 -5.09 -0.55
C GLU A 11 5.48 -5.84 0.64
N ILE A 12 5.22 -7.15 0.76
CA ILE A 12 5.92 -8.04 1.70
C ILE A 12 7.43 -8.02 1.45
N SER A 13 7.83 -8.12 0.18
CA SER A 13 9.25 -8.13 -0.20
C SER A 13 9.91 -6.79 0.10
N ARG A 14 9.22 -5.68 -0.19
CA ARG A 14 9.67 -4.31 0.03
C ARG A 14 9.85 -3.97 1.51
N GLN A 15 8.87 -4.30 2.35
CA GLN A 15 8.85 -3.89 3.77
C GLN A 15 9.50 -4.91 4.72
N TYR A 16 9.27 -6.21 4.50
CA TYR A 16 9.59 -7.26 5.49
C TYR A 16 10.71 -8.20 5.04
N ARG A 17 11.24 -8.03 3.82
CA ARG A 17 12.32 -8.84 3.20
C ARG A 17 11.98 -10.32 2.96
N SER A 18 11.06 -10.92 3.71
CA SER A 18 10.63 -12.30 3.56
C SER A 18 9.19 -12.54 4.01
N VAL A 19 8.54 -13.53 3.39
CA VAL A 19 7.19 -13.99 3.77
C VAL A 19 7.15 -14.49 5.22
N ARG A 20 8.23 -15.13 5.69
CA ARG A 20 8.34 -15.61 7.07
C ARG A 20 8.27 -14.45 8.07
N GLN A 21 9.04 -13.38 7.84
CA GLN A 21 9.07 -12.24 8.73
C GLN A 21 7.75 -11.48 8.73
N PHE A 22 7.09 -11.40 7.57
CA PHE A 22 5.74 -10.87 7.47
C PHE A 22 4.71 -11.71 8.24
N ALA A 23 4.75 -13.05 8.14
CA ALA A 23 3.85 -13.93 8.88
C ALA A 23 3.96 -13.73 10.39
N PHE A 24 5.18 -13.49 10.91
CA PHE A 24 5.39 -13.11 12.31
C PHE A 24 4.76 -11.76 12.66
N ALA A 25 4.88 -10.75 11.79
CA ALA A 25 4.31 -9.43 12.02
C ALA A 25 2.77 -9.44 12.00
N VAL A 26 2.17 -10.22 11.09
CA VAL A 26 0.72 -10.38 10.98
C VAL A 26 0.14 -11.25 12.10
N GLY A 27 0.92 -12.17 12.69
CA GLY A 27 0.43 -13.13 13.68
C GLY A 27 -0.37 -14.28 13.07
N VAL A 28 -0.20 -14.55 11.78
CA VAL A 28 -0.87 -15.65 11.04
C VAL A 28 0.17 -16.72 10.70
N PRO A 29 -0.16 -18.02 10.79
CA PRO A 29 0.78 -19.08 10.46
C PRO A 29 1.37 -18.96 9.04
N LEU A 30 2.66 -19.23 8.91
CA LEU A 30 3.38 -19.16 7.62
C LEU A 30 2.75 -20.06 6.55
N SER A 31 2.22 -21.23 6.93
CA SER A 31 1.50 -22.11 6.02
C SER A 31 0.26 -21.44 5.43
N THR A 32 -0.52 -20.74 6.26
CA THR A 32 -1.70 -19.99 5.85
C THR A 32 -1.34 -18.86 4.89
N ILE A 33 -0.29 -18.09 5.19
CA ILE A 33 0.20 -17.03 4.29
C ILE A 33 0.68 -17.61 2.95
N ASN A 34 1.43 -18.72 2.97
CA ASN A 34 1.89 -19.36 1.74
C ASN A 34 0.73 -19.90 0.89
N SER A 35 -0.29 -20.50 1.53
CA SER A 35 -1.50 -20.93 0.83
C SER A 35 -2.27 -19.75 0.24
N ALA A 36 -2.40 -18.63 0.97
CA ALA A 36 -3.02 -17.41 0.47
C ALA A 36 -2.27 -16.84 -0.75
N LEU A 37 -0.94 -16.74 -0.67
CA LEU A 37 -0.12 -16.24 -1.78
C LEU A 37 -0.07 -17.19 -2.99
N HIS A 38 -0.29 -18.48 -2.80
CA HIS A 38 -0.30 -19.48 -3.87
C HIS A 38 -1.67 -19.58 -4.56
N ASN A 39 -2.74 -19.61 -3.77
CA ASN A 39 -4.11 -19.83 -4.25
C ASN A 39 -4.86 -18.53 -4.58
N GLY A 40 -4.28 -17.38 -4.22
CA GLY A 40 -4.87 -16.06 -4.37
C GLY A 40 -5.34 -15.52 -3.02
N VAL A 41 -4.89 -14.31 -2.68
CA VAL A 41 -5.24 -13.63 -1.43
C VAL A 41 -6.75 -13.41 -1.36
N GLY A 42 -7.41 -13.09 -2.48
CA GLY A 42 -8.86 -12.95 -2.54
C GLY A 42 -9.66 -14.23 -2.26
N GLY A 43 -9.03 -15.41 -2.28
CA GLY A 43 -9.65 -16.69 -1.91
C GLY A 43 -9.51 -17.06 -0.43
N SER A 44 -8.78 -16.24 0.35
CA SER A 44 -8.62 -16.43 1.79
C SER A 44 -9.79 -15.84 2.57
N SER A 45 -9.92 -16.20 3.85
CA SER A 45 -10.99 -15.62 4.68
C SER A 45 -10.84 -14.10 4.74
N PHE A 46 -11.98 -13.41 4.73
CA PHE A 46 -12.02 -11.94 4.77
C PHE A 46 -11.18 -11.37 5.91
N ASP A 47 -11.30 -11.95 7.11
CA ASP A 47 -10.52 -11.53 8.29
C ASP A 47 -9.01 -11.61 8.05
N THR A 48 -8.54 -12.68 7.39
CA THR A 48 -7.13 -12.87 7.05
C THR A 48 -6.67 -11.83 6.04
N VAL A 49 -7.48 -11.54 5.02
CA VAL A 49 -7.17 -10.54 3.99
C VAL A 49 -7.08 -9.14 4.60
N VAL A 50 -8.06 -8.77 5.45
CA VAL A 50 -8.07 -7.49 6.14
C VAL A 50 -6.86 -7.34 7.06
N GLN A 51 -6.54 -8.37 7.85
CA GLN A 51 -5.39 -8.36 8.75
C GLN A 51 -4.06 -8.23 7.99
N MET A 52 -3.90 -8.92 6.86
CA MET A 52 -2.73 -8.77 5.99
C MET A 52 -2.62 -7.35 5.42
N CYS A 53 -3.72 -6.80 4.89
CA CYS A 53 -3.74 -5.45 4.34
C CYS A 53 -3.42 -4.38 5.39
N GLN A 54 -3.97 -4.51 6.60
CA GLN A 54 -3.69 -3.61 7.72
C GLN A 54 -2.21 -3.55 8.08
N VAL A 55 -1.56 -4.72 8.20
CA VAL A 55 -0.13 -4.79 8.57
C VAL A 55 0.79 -4.35 7.44
N LEU A 56 0.36 -4.49 6.18
CA LEU A 56 1.07 -3.93 5.03
C LEU A 56 0.84 -2.43 4.85
N GLY A 57 -0.07 -1.82 5.62
CA GLY A 57 -0.48 -0.43 5.43
C GLY A 57 -1.26 -0.21 4.12
N ILE A 58 -1.77 -1.29 3.51
CA ILE A 58 -2.64 -1.24 2.35
C ILE A 58 -4.01 -0.79 2.86
N LYS A 59 -4.30 0.51 2.74
CA LYS A 59 -5.65 1.02 2.94
C LYS A 59 -6.51 0.53 1.78
N ALA A 60 -7.43 -0.39 2.06
CA ALA A 60 -8.59 -0.57 1.20
C ALA A 60 -9.28 0.80 1.12
N LEU A 61 -9.28 1.41 -0.06
CA LEU A 61 -9.91 2.70 -0.28
C LEU A 61 -11.39 2.55 0.09
N SER A 62 -11.84 3.31 1.10
CA SER A 62 -13.27 3.53 1.31
C SER A 62 -13.83 4.19 0.05
N ASP A 63 -15.11 3.92 -0.28
CA ASP A 63 -15.78 4.42 -1.50
C ASP A 63 -15.55 5.92 -1.76
N ASP A 64 -15.45 6.74 -0.71
CA ASP A 64 -15.20 8.18 -0.84
C ASP A 64 -13.83 8.53 -1.45
N ALA A 65 -12.80 7.71 -1.21
CA ALA A 65 -11.47 7.90 -1.77
C ALA A 65 -11.34 7.31 -3.19
N ALA A 66 -12.16 6.30 -3.52
CA ALA A 66 -12.27 5.79 -4.88
C ALA A 66 -12.81 6.86 -5.85
N PHE A 67 -13.63 7.80 -5.36
CA PHE A 67 -14.13 8.92 -6.14
C PHE A 67 -13.05 9.88 -6.66
N TYR A 68 -11.91 9.95 -5.97
CA TYR A 68 -10.77 10.80 -6.35
C TYR A 68 -9.71 10.03 -7.16
N LEU A 69 -9.89 8.71 -7.38
CA LEU A 69 -9.03 7.91 -8.24
C LEU A 69 -9.44 8.07 -9.71
N THR A 70 -8.96 9.13 -10.34
CA THR A 70 -8.96 9.26 -11.80
C THR A 70 -7.70 8.65 -12.41
N ASP A 71 -7.70 8.36 -13.71
CA ASP A 71 -6.53 7.83 -14.44
C ASP A 71 -5.26 8.66 -14.18
N ASP A 72 -5.39 9.98 -14.10
CA ASP A 72 -4.29 10.90 -13.79
C ASP A 72 -3.72 10.68 -12.39
N THR A 73 -4.59 10.48 -11.39
CA THR A 73 -4.14 10.21 -10.01
C THR A 73 -3.50 8.84 -9.87
N GLU A 74 -3.98 7.82 -10.59
CA GLU A 74 -3.35 6.51 -10.64
C GLU A 74 -1.95 6.60 -11.27
N GLN A 75 -1.82 7.35 -12.36
CA GLN A 75 -0.53 7.57 -13.02
C GLN A 75 0.46 8.30 -12.09
N LEU A 76 0.01 9.32 -11.37
CA LEU A 76 0.82 10.04 -10.38
C LEU A 76 1.28 9.14 -9.23
N LEU A 77 0.39 8.30 -8.68
CA LEU A 77 0.73 7.35 -7.62
C LEU A 77 1.74 6.30 -8.11
N THR A 78 1.57 5.81 -9.33
CA THR A 78 2.48 4.83 -9.96
C THR A 78 3.87 5.43 -10.17
N GLN A 79 3.96 6.66 -10.68
CA GLN A 79 5.24 7.36 -10.83
C GLN A 79 5.92 7.59 -9.47
N TYR A 80 5.16 8.04 -8.47
CA TYR A 80 5.68 8.29 -7.13
C TYR A 80 6.22 7.01 -6.46
N ALA A 81 5.54 5.88 -6.65
CA ALA A 81 5.98 4.58 -6.13
C ALA A 81 7.31 4.10 -6.74
N ALA A 82 7.61 4.50 -7.97
CA ALA A 82 8.85 4.14 -8.67
C ALA A 82 10.07 4.99 -8.27
N LEU A 83 9.89 6.08 -7.52
CA LEU A 83 10.97 6.96 -7.08
C LEU A 83 11.84 6.31 -5.98
N ASP A 84 13.08 6.76 -5.86
CA ASP A 84 13.94 6.45 -4.72
C ASP A 84 13.63 7.35 -3.51
N ASP A 85 14.36 7.17 -2.40
CA ASP A 85 14.13 7.94 -1.17
C ASP A 85 14.29 9.45 -1.39
N TYR A 86 15.28 9.85 -2.20
CA TYR A 86 15.55 11.25 -2.51
C TYR A 86 14.44 11.87 -3.39
N GLY A 87 14.02 11.15 -4.43
CA GLY A 87 12.92 11.58 -5.30
C GLY A 87 11.60 11.72 -4.53
N ARG A 88 11.28 10.75 -3.67
CA ARG A 88 10.09 10.82 -2.80
C ARG A 88 10.14 12.02 -1.87
N HIS A 89 11.28 12.27 -1.22
CA HIS A 89 11.45 13.42 -0.33
C HIS A 89 11.23 14.75 -1.06
N THR A 90 11.78 14.90 -2.26
CA THR A 90 11.64 16.10 -3.08
C THR A 90 10.18 16.37 -3.46
N VAL A 91 9.50 15.35 -4.00
CA VAL A 91 8.09 15.48 -4.42
C VAL A 91 7.18 15.74 -3.22
N ALA A 92 7.41 15.07 -2.08
CA ALA A 92 6.66 15.31 -0.85
C ALA A 92 6.82 16.76 -0.35
N SER A 93 8.04 17.30 -0.42
CA SER A 93 8.32 18.69 0.00
C SER A 93 7.58 19.70 -0.88
N VAL A 94 7.62 19.53 -2.20
CA VAL A 94 6.90 20.42 -3.13
C VAL A 94 5.38 20.31 -2.92
N MET A 95 4.87 19.08 -2.79
CA MET A 95 3.45 18.83 -2.52
C MET A 95 3.00 19.53 -1.23
N GLU A 96 3.81 19.48 -0.16
CA GLU A 96 3.48 20.12 1.12
C GLU A 96 3.42 21.65 1.01
N VAL A 97 4.39 22.26 0.32
CA VAL A 97 4.43 23.72 0.09
C VAL A 97 3.20 24.16 -0.71
N GLU A 98 2.91 23.46 -1.80
CA GLU A 98 1.77 23.76 -2.67
C GLU A 98 0.43 23.56 -1.96
N TYR A 99 0.32 22.48 -1.16
CA TYR A 99 -0.85 22.24 -0.34
C TYR A 99 -1.08 23.35 0.69
N LYS A 100 -0.02 23.79 1.39
CA LYS A 100 -0.12 24.91 2.35
C LYS A 100 -0.55 26.21 1.66
N ARG A 101 0.03 26.52 0.51
CA ARG A 101 -0.33 27.69 -0.32
C ARG A 101 -1.80 27.68 -0.72
N CYS A 102 -2.30 26.54 -1.21
CA CYS A 102 -3.67 26.42 -1.72
C CYS A 102 -4.72 26.30 -0.61
N CYS A 103 -4.38 25.71 0.54
CA CYS A 103 -5.29 25.52 1.67
C CYS A 103 -5.17 26.61 2.75
N GLY A 104 -4.31 27.62 2.56
CA GLY A 104 -4.18 28.77 3.46
C GLY A 104 -3.66 28.43 4.86
N LYS A 105 -2.82 27.40 4.99
CA LYS A 105 -2.27 26.97 6.31
C LYS A 105 -1.00 27.71 6.74
N ASP A 106 -0.73 28.87 6.14
CA ASP A 106 0.30 29.81 6.61
C ASP A 106 -0.29 30.73 7.70
N GLU A 107 -0.68 30.15 8.85
CA GLU A 107 -0.94 30.91 10.08
C GLU A 107 -0.23 30.25 11.28
N LYS A 108 1.08 30.48 11.37
CA LYS A 108 1.77 31.09 12.53
C LYS A 108 3.28 31.11 12.35
#